data_AF-A0A3M7TP29-F1
#
_entry.id   AF-A0A3M7TP29-F1
#
_cell.length_a   1.000
_cell.length_b   1.000
_cell.length_c   1.000
_cell.angle_alpha   90.00
_cell.angle_beta   90.00
_cell.angle_gamma   90.00
#
_symmetry.space_group_name_H-M   'P 1'
#
loop_
_entity.id
_entity.type
_entity.pdbx_description
1 polymer ?
#
loop_
_entity_poly.entity_id
_entity_poly.type
_entity_poly.pdbx_seq_one_letter_code
_entity_poly.pdbx_strand_id
1 'polypeptide(L)'
;MTQQQLFSAFFRVGMLGYGGGPASIPLIHKEVVEKYKWMDSDEFADILAIGNTLPGPIATKMAGYIGYRVAGVTGLFNALLASIVPTIVLMIVLLVSLESFREYGWVQGMTNGVMPVVGVMLAVLTWQFFTKSKEGLGTWYSLGLIVLSVVLISLAGIHPAFVIAGLLVFVFLRKGGRRS
;
A
#
# COMPACT_ATOMS: atom_id res chain seq x y z
N MET A 1 0.23 29.61 0.68
CA MET A 1 -0.87 29.35 -0.28
C MET A 1 -0.83 27.92 -0.81
N THR A 2 0.35 27.43 -1.20
CA THR A 2 0.55 26.08 -1.78
C THR A 2 0.08 24.93 -0.89
N GLN A 3 0.23 25.02 0.44
CA GLN A 3 -0.19 23.95 1.36
C GLN A 3 -1.71 23.72 1.40
N GLN A 4 -2.53 24.78 1.35
CA GLN A 4 -3.98 24.61 1.34
C GLN A 4 -4.47 24.00 0.01
N GLN A 5 -3.85 24.40 -1.10
CA GLN A 5 -4.12 23.83 -2.41
C GLN A 5 -3.74 22.34 -2.45
N LEU A 6 -2.57 22.00 -1.90
CA LEU A 6 -2.10 20.62 -1.77
C LEU A 6 -3.06 19.78 -0.93
N PHE A 7 -3.49 20.30 0.23
CA PHE A 7 -4.48 19.63 1.06
C PHE A 7 -5.78 19.41 0.29
N SER A 8 -6.34 20.44 -0.36
CA SER A 8 -7.60 20.35 -1.11
C SER A 8 -7.52 19.35 -2.27
N ALA A 9 -6.40 19.35 -3.01
CA ALA A 9 -6.15 18.42 -4.11
C ALA A 9 -6.17 16.98 -3.62
N PHE A 10 -5.31 16.65 -2.65
CA PHE A 10 -5.15 15.28 -2.17
C PHE A 10 -6.31 14.81 -1.29
N PHE A 11 -7.03 15.73 -0.64
CA PHE A 11 -8.29 15.46 0.04
C PHE A 11 -9.37 15.02 -0.94
N ARG A 12 -9.53 15.72 -2.07
CA ARG A 12 -10.47 15.31 -3.13
C ARG A 12 -10.07 13.97 -3.74
N VAL A 13 -8.80 13.77 -4.01
CA VAL A 13 -8.29 12.48 -4.49
C VAL A 13 -8.57 11.37 -3.47
N GLY A 14 -8.34 11.60 -2.18
CA GLY A 14 -8.61 10.62 -1.12
C GLY A 14 -10.10 10.28 -0.97
N MET A 15 -10.98 11.26 -1.17
CA MET A 15 -12.43 11.09 -1.10
C MET A 15 -13.08 10.59 -2.41
N LEU A 16 -12.47 10.78 -3.57
CA LEU A 16 -13.10 10.46 -4.86
C LEU A 16 -12.34 9.37 -5.63
N GLY A 17 -11.10 9.06 -5.23
CA GLY A 17 -10.23 8.07 -5.85
C GLY A 17 -10.53 6.63 -5.45
N TYR A 18 -11.80 6.29 -5.22
CA TYR A 18 -12.23 4.92 -4.94
C TYR A 18 -12.14 4.06 -6.21
N GLY A 19 -11.60 2.84 -6.10
CA GLY A 19 -11.34 1.96 -7.25
C GLY A 19 -9.86 1.56 -7.44
N GLY A 20 -8.99 1.97 -6.52
CA GLY A 20 -7.57 1.62 -6.53
C GLY A 20 -6.73 2.49 -7.48
N GLY A 21 -5.49 2.09 -7.72
CA GLY A 21 -4.51 2.86 -8.49
C GLY A 21 -5.02 3.42 -9.82
N PRO A 22 -5.62 2.60 -10.71
CA PRO A 22 -6.10 3.07 -12.01
C PRO A 22 -7.17 4.18 -11.94
N ALA A 23 -8.01 4.16 -10.90
CA ALA A 23 -9.05 5.19 -10.71
C ALA A 23 -8.46 6.47 -10.09
N SER A 24 -7.48 6.34 -9.18
CA SER A 24 -6.86 7.49 -8.52
C SER A 24 -5.88 8.25 -9.43
N ILE A 25 -5.20 7.58 -10.39
CA ILE A 25 -4.18 8.21 -11.24
C ILE A 25 -4.75 9.39 -12.07
N PRO A 26 -5.87 9.24 -12.81
CA PRO A 26 -6.45 10.35 -13.57
C PRO A 26 -6.92 11.51 -12.69
N LEU A 27 -7.44 11.20 -11.49
CA LEU A 27 -7.84 12.21 -10.51
C LEU A 27 -6.65 13.04 -10.02
N ILE A 28 -5.51 12.38 -9.74
CA ILE A 28 -4.28 13.07 -9.34
C ILE A 28 -3.74 13.89 -10.50
N HIS A 29 -3.70 13.34 -11.72
CA HIS A 29 -3.28 14.07 -12.93
C HIS A 29 -4.12 15.34 -13.13
N LYS A 30 -5.45 15.23 -13.05
CA LYS A 30 -6.37 16.38 -13.18
C LYS A 30 -6.10 17.48 -12.14
N GLU A 31 -5.91 17.11 -10.89
CA GLU A 31 -5.66 18.11 -9.84
C GLU A 31 -4.25 18.72 -9.98
N VAL A 32 -3.23 17.91 -10.24
CA VAL A 32 -1.81 18.32 -10.18
C VAL A 32 -1.34 18.97 -11.49
N VAL A 33 -1.75 18.46 -12.64
CA VAL A 33 -1.34 18.92 -13.98
C VAL A 33 -2.33 19.93 -14.55
N GLU A 34 -3.62 19.62 -14.60
CA GLU A 34 -4.60 20.50 -15.26
C GLU A 34 -4.98 21.71 -14.40
N LYS A 35 -5.32 21.46 -13.13
CA LYS A 35 -5.91 22.46 -12.24
C LYS A 35 -4.89 23.34 -11.54
N TYR A 36 -3.94 22.74 -10.81
CA TYR A 36 -2.93 23.48 -10.06
C TYR A 36 -1.64 23.72 -10.83
N LYS A 37 -1.43 23.00 -11.95
CA LYS A 37 -0.29 23.17 -12.87
C LYS A 37 1.07 23.16 -12.15
N TRP A 38 1.22 22.26 -11.18
CA TRP A 38 2.47 22.09 -10.45
C TRP A 38 3.54 21.33 -11.24
N MET A 39 3.12 20.61 -12.27
CA MET A 39 3.97 19.87 -13.20
C MET A 39 3.23 19.69 -14.53
N ASP A 40 3.99 19.38 -15.58
CA ASP A 40 3.42 19.00 -16.87
C ASP A 40 3.07 17.49 -16.92
N SER A 41 2.55 17.05 -18.08
CA SER A 41 2.14 15.64 -18.26
C SER A 41 3.33 14.68 -18.37
N ASP A 42 4.48 15.14 -18.86
CA ASP A 42 5.68 14.31 -19.03
C ASP A 42 6.33 14.06 -17.67
N GLU A 43 6.47 15.11 -16.85
CA GLU A 43 6.92 15.01 -15.47
C GLU A 43 5.99 14.13 -14.62
N PHE A 44 4.67 14.24 -14.84
CA PHE A 44 3.71 13.35 -14.17
C PHE A 44 3.90 11.89 -14.61
N ALA A 45 4.12 11.63 -15.90
CA ALA A 45 4.37 10.29 -16.41
C ALA A 45 5.64 9.68 -15.83
N ASP A 46 6.71 10.46 -15.68
CA ASP A 46 7.95 10.04 -15.04
C ASP A 46 7.74 9.67 -13.57
N ILE A 47 7.00 10.51 -12.83
CA ILE A 47 6.64 10.23 -11.43
C ILE A 47 5.80 8.96 -11.32
N LEU A 48 4.86 8.77 -12.23
CA LEU A 48 4.03 7.56 -12.29
C LEU A 48 4.89 6.33 -12.59
N ALA A 49 5.85 6.42 -13.50
CA ALA A 49 6.78 5.34 -13.82
C ALA A 49 7.60 4.95 -12.58
N ILE A 50 8.23 5.92 -11.92
CA ILE A 50 8.94 5.71 -10.65
C ILE A 50 8.01 5.10 -9.61
N GLY A 51 6.80 5.63 -9.47
CA GLY A 51 5.79 5.14 -8.56
C GLY A 51 5.43 3.68 -8.79
N ASN A 52 5.39 3.20 -10.04
CA ASN A 52 5.14 1.79 -10.36
C ASN A 52 6.32 0.86 -10.06
N THR A 53 7.56 1.37 -10.07
CA THR A 53 8.74 0.55 -9.73
C THR A 53 8.86 0.26 -8.24
N LEU A 54 8.37 1.16 -7.39
CA LEU A 54 8.42 1.01 -5.94
C LEU A 54 7.32 0.07 -5.45
N PRO A 55 7.58 -0.78 -4.43
CA PRO A 55 6.51 -1.56 -3.81
C PRO A 55 5.51 -0.66 -3.08
N GLY A 56 4.24 -1.08 -3.01
CA GLY A 56 3.20 -0.41 -2.23
C GLY A 56 2.16 0.39 -3.04
N PRO A 57 1.21 1.04 -2.36
CA PRO A 57 0.08 1.72 -3.01
C PRO A 57 0.53 2.93 -3.84
N ILE A 58 0.04 3.04 -5.08
CA ILE A 58 0.51 4.10 -5.99
C ILE A 58 0.03 5.50 -5.57
N ALA A 59 -1.19 5.61 -5.05
CA ALA A 59 -1.76 6.87 -4.63
C ALA A 59 -0.96 7.54 -3.49
N THR A 60 -0.51 6.76 -2.49
CA THR A 60 0.28 7.30 -1.37
C THR A 60 1.69 7.68 -1.79
N LYS A 61 2.33 6.88 -2.66
CA LYS A 61 3.64 7.22 -3.24
C LYS A 61 3.60 8.52 -4.03
N MET A 62 2.61 8.67 -4.92
CA MET A 62 2.44 9.91 -5.69
C MET A 62 2.11 11.09 -4.78
N ALA A 63 1.22 10.93 -3.80
CA ALA A 63 0.92 12.00 -2.84
C ALA A 63 2.17 12.45 -2.07
N GLY A 64 2.97 11.53 -1.56
CA GLY A 64 4.20 11.85 -0.84
C GLY A 64 5.23 12.55 -1.73
N TYR A 65 5.47 12.03 -2.94
CA TYR A 65 6.46 12.60 -3.86
C TYR A 65 6.05 13.97 -4.41
N ILE A 66 4.80 14.09 -4.89
CA ILE A 66 4.26 15.35 -5.41
C ILE A 66 4.20 16.39 -4.28
N GLY A 67 3.76 16.00 -3.09
CA GLY A 67 3.76 16.88 -1.92
C GLY A 67 5.15 17.37 -1.54
N TYR A 68 6.14 16.48 -1.58
CA TYR A 68 7.54 16.85 -1.37
C TYR A 68 8.05 17.83 -2.42
N ARG A 69 7.76 17.58 -3.69
CA ARG A 69 8.20 18.42 -4.81
C ARG A 69 7.62 19.83 -4.73
N VAL A 70 6.34 19.95 -4.38
CA VAL A 70 5.61 21.23 -4.41
C VAL A 70 5.92 22.12 -3.21
N ALA A 71 6.08 21.54 -2.02
CA ALA A 71 6.25 22.33 -0.80
C ALA A 71 7.22 21.71 0.23
N GLY A 72 8.15 20.87 -0.22
CA GLY A 72 9.17 20.24 0.62
C GLY A 72 8.59 19.25 1.61
N VAL A 73 9.32 19.00 2.71
CA VAL A 73 8.96 18.02 3.73
C VAL A 73 7.58 18.26 4.33
N THR A 74 7.20 19.52 4.54
CA THR A 74 5.87 19.87 5.07
C THR A 74 4.76 19.55 4.07
N GLY A 75 5.01 19.72 2.77
CA GLY A 75 4.10 19.32 1.70
C GLY A 75 3.90 17.81 1.62
N LEU A 76 4.97 17.03 1.81
CA LEU A 76 4.90 15.56 1.86
C LEU A 76 3.91 15.10 2.93
N PHE A 77 4.08 15.56 4.18
CA PHE A 77 3.21 15.16 5.28
C PHE A 77 1.77 15.62 5.04
N ASN A 78 1.60 16.85 4.56
CA ASN A 78 0.27 17.41 4.31
C ASN A 78 -0.48 16.64 3.20
N ALA A 79 0.17 16.33 2.07
CA ALA A 79 -0.43 15.53 1.00
C ALA A 79 -0.79 14.11 1.45
N LEU A 80 0.10 13.45 2.21
CA LEU A 80 -0.16 12.12 2.76
C LEU A 80 -1.35 12.13 3.71
N LEU A 81 -1.36 13.04 4.68
CA LEU A 81 -2.46 13.15 5.64
C LEU A 81 -3.77 13.49 4.95
N ALA A 82 -3.77 14.44 4.01
CA ALA A 82 -4.94 14.80 3.22
C ALA A 82 -5.51 13.61 2.44
N SER A 83 -4.66 12.70 1.96
CA SER A 83 -5.10 11.51 1.22
C SER A 83 -5.63 10.38 2.12
N ILE A 84 -5.09 10.21 3.34
CA ILE A 84 -5.35 9.05 4.20
C ILE A 84 -6.43 9.34 5.25
N VAL A 85 -6.35 10.51 5.91
CA VAL A 85 -7.23 10.88 7.03
C VAL A 85 -8.72 10.81 6.66
N PRO A 86 -9.17 11.28 5.48
CA PRO A 86 -10.61 11.24 5.14
C PRO A 86 -11.12 9.82 5.07
N THR A 87 -10.33 8.90 4.50
CA THR A 87 -10.68 7.49 4.42
C THR A 87 -10.75 6.84 5.80
N ILE A 88 -9.81 7.17 6.70
CA ILE A 88 -9.85 6.68 8.09
C ILE A 88 -11.11 7.16 8.80
N VAL A 89 -11.44 8.45 8.70
CA VAL A 89 -12.63 9.03 9.33
C VAL A 89 -13.90 8.38 8.80
N LEU A 90 -14.03 8.26 7.47
CA LEU A 90 -15.18 7.62 6.83
C LEU A 90 -15.31 6.15 7.26
N MET A 91 -14.20 5.42 7.36
CA MET A 91 -14.19 4.04 7.84
C MET A 91 -14.65 3.94 9.30
N ILE A 92 -14.16 4.80 10.19
CA ILE A 92 -14.58 4.81 11.61
C ILE A 92 -16.07 5.11 11.72
N VAL A 93 -16.55 6.14 11.02
CA VAL A 93 -17.98 6.51 11.01
C VAL A 93 -18.83 5.35 10.49
N LEU A 94 -18.41 4.69 9.41
CA LEU A 94 -19.12 3.55 8.84
C LEU A 94 -19.16 2.37 9.83
N LEU A 95 -18.05 2.04 10.48
CA LEU A 95 -17.97 0.93 11.43
C LEU A 95 -18.82 1.18 12.68
N VAL A 96 -18.74 2.38 13.27
CA VAL A 96 -19.58 2.77 14.42
C VAL A 96 -21.06 2.77 14.04
N SER A 97 -21.39 3.25 12.84
CA SER A 97 -22.75 3.19 12.34
C SER A 97 -23.23 1.75 12.17
N LEU A 98 -22.38 0.86 11.62
CA LEU A 98 -22.72 -0.54 11.39
C LEU A 98 -22.91 -1.29 12.72
N GLU A 99 -22.11 -0.98 13.74
CA GLU A 99 -22.24 -1.56 15.08
C GLU A 99 -23.60 -1.23 15.72
N SER A 100 -24.12 -0.03 15.50
CA SER A 100 -25.46 0.37 15.97
C SER A 100 -26.60 -0.48 15.38
N PHE A 101 -26.39 -1.14 14.23
CA PHE A 101 -27.37 -1.99 13.57
C PHE A 101 -27.07 -3.50 13.71
N ARG A 102 -26.14 -3.88 14.59
CA ARG A 102 -25.68 -5.26 14.73
C ARG A 102 -26.75 -6.23 15.22
N GLU A 103 -27.83 -5.73 15.83
CA GLU A 103 -28.98 -6.54 16.28
C GLU A 103 -29.75 -7.18 15.12
N TYR A 104 -29.64 -6.63 13.91
CA TYR A 104 -30.27 -7.23 12.73
C TYR A 104 -29.44 -8.39 12.18
N GLY A 105 -30.05 -9.57 12.08
CA GLY A 105 -29.37 -10.80 11.63
C GLY A 105 -28.67 -10.70 10.26
N TRP A 106 -29.14 -9.81 9.36
CA TRP A 106 -28.49 -9.58 8.07
C TRP A 106 -27.15 -8.84 8.20
N VAL A 107 -26.99 -7.91 9.16
CA VAL A 107 -25.72 -7.20 9.43
C VAL A 107 -24.68 -8.17 10.00
N GLN A 108 -25.10 -9.04 10.91
CA GLN A 108 -24.25 -10.09 11.47
C GLN A 108 -23.81 -11.09 10.39
N GLY A 109 -24.73 -11.47 9.48
CA GLY A 109 -24.43 -12.32 8.33
C GLY A 109 -23.41 -11.69 7.37
N MET A 110 -23.59 -10.41 7.03
CA MET A 110 -22.64 -9.67 6.19
C MET A 110 -21.25 -9.57 6.84
N THR A 111 -21.20 -9.26 8.14
CA THR A 111 -19.93 -9.16 8.89
C THR A 111 -19.20 -10.51 8.95
N ASN A 112 -19.92 -11.59 9.21
CA ASN A 112 -19.35 -12.94 9.23
C ASN A 112 -18.85 -13.36 7.83
N GLY A 113 -19.48 -12.87 6.76
CA GLY A 113 -19.03 -13.09 5.38
C GLY A 113 -17.69 -12.44 5.04
N VAL A 114 -17.25 -11.41 5.78
CA VAL A 114 -15.96 -10.75 5.55
C VAL A 114 -14.78 -11.67 5.88
N MET A 115 -14.88 -12.46 6.96
CA MET A 115 -13.81 -13.34 7.42
C MET A 115 -13.32 -14.34 6.37
N PRO A 116 -14.17 -15.15 5.71
CA PRO A 116 -13.72 -16.07 4.66
C PRO A 116 -13.17 -15.34 3.44
N VAL A 117 -13.73 -14.18 3.07
CA VAL A 117 -13.22 -13.35 1.96
C VAL A 117 -11.79 -12.87 2.25
N VAL A 118 -11.54 -12.35 3.44
CA VAL A 118 -10.21 -11.95 3.88
C VAL A 118 -9.26 -13.15 3.91
N GLY A 119 -9.72 -14.31 4.39
CA GLY A 119 -8.95 -15.56 4.38
C GLY A 119 -8.51 -15.98 2.98
N VAL A 120 -9.43 -16.00 2.02
CA VAL A 120 -9.13 -16.31 0.60
C VAL A 120 -8.19 -15.27 0.01
N MET A 121 -8.40 -13.98 0.28
CA MET A 121 -7.52 -12.91 -0.21
C MET A 121 -6.09 -13.09 0.29
N LEU A 122 -5.90 -13.36 1.59
CA LEU A 122 -4.58 -13.62 2.17
C LEU A 122 -3.94 -14.89 1.59
N ALA A 123 -4.73 -15.95 1.36
CA ALA A 123 -4.26 -17.18 0.73
C ALA A 123 -3.76 -16.92 -0.71
N VAL A 124 -4.52 -16.16 -1.51
CA VAL A 124 -4.13 -15.77 -2.87
C VAL A 124 -2.85 -14.93 -2.87
N LEU A 125 -2.74 -13.94 -1.98
CA LEU A 125 -1.53 -13.13 -1.86
C LEU A 125 -0.31 -13.97 -1.48
N THR A 126 -0.47 -14.89 -0.53
CA THR A 126 0.57 -15.83 -0.11
C THR A 126 1.00 -16.71 -1.29
N TRP A 127 0.05 -17.21 -2.07
CA TRP A 127 0.32 -18.00 -3.27
C TRP A 127 1.07 -17.20 -4.33
N GLN A 128 0.68 -15.96 -4.60
CA GLN A 128 1.36 -15.08 -5.55
C GLN A 128 2.80 -14.78 -5.12
N PHE A 129 3.05 -14.56 -3.83
CA PHE A 129 4.41 -14.40 -3.33
C PHE A 129 5.24 -15.67 -3.47
N PHE A 130 4.63 -16.84 -3.27
CA PHE A 130 5.30 -18.13 -3.46
C PHE A 130 5.70 -18.36 -4.92
N THR A 131 4.81 -18.09 -5.89
CA THR A 131 5.11 -18.26 -7.32
C THR A 131 6.18 -17.29 -7.79
N LYS A 132 6.10 -16.00 -7.43
CA LYS A 132 7.14 -15.01 -7.74
C LYS A 132 8.49 -15.34 -7.10
N SER A 133 8.50 -15.92 -5.89
CA SER A 133 9.74 -16.33 -5.22
C SER A 133 10.46 -17.48 -5.93
N LYS A 134 9.72 -18.37 -6.63
CA LYS A 134 10.31 -19.47 -7.39
C LYS A 134 11.13 -19.00 -8.59
N GLU A 135 10.70 -17.93 -9.26
CA GLU A 135 11.35 -17.37 -10.43
C GLU A 135 12.70 -16.70 -10.10
N GLY A 136 12.85 -16.15 -8.89
CA GLY A 136 14.07 -15.43 -8.49
C GLY A 136 15.15 -16.27 -7.77
N LEU A 137 14.78 -17.32 -7.03
CA LEU A 137 15.69 -17.99 -6.07
C LEU A 137 15.90 -19.50 -6.30
N GLY A 138 15.13 -20.12 -7.21
CA GLY A 138 15.14 -21.55 -7.46
C GLY A 138 14.30 -22.34 -6.44
N THR A 139 13.48 -23.26 -6.92
CA THR A 139 12.40 -23.93 -6.16
C THR A 139 12.85 -24.58 -4.85
N TRP A 140 14.06 -25.16 -4.82
CA TRP A 140 14.63 -25.81 -3.63
C TRP A 140 14.98 -24.83 -2.50
N TYR A 141 15.57 -23.68 -2.83
CA TYR A 141 15.94 -22.67 -1.83
C TYR A 141 14.71 -21.93 -1.29
N SER A 142 13.71 -21.68 -2.12
CA SER A 142 12.43 -21.08 -1.67
C SER A 142 11.70 -21.98 -0.68
N LEU A 143 11.66 -23.30 -0.92
CA LEU A 143 11.08 -24.28 -0.01
C LEU A 143 11.85 -24.35 1.33
N GLY A 144 13.19 -24.38 1.27
CA GLY A 144 14.03 -24.37 2.48
C GLY A 144 13.82 -23.12 3.34
N LEU A 145 13.70 -21.94 2.71
CA LEU A 145 13.43 -20.68 3.42
C LEU A 145 12.05 -20.65 4.06
N ILE A 146 11.02 -21.16 3.40
CA ILE A 146 9.66 -21.21 3.95
C ILE A 146 9.62 -22.14 5.16
N VAL A 147 10.18 -23.34 5.04
CA VAL A 147 10.24 -24.31 6.15
C VAL A 147 11.02 -23.73 7.33
N LEU A 148 12.18 -23.11 7.08
CA LEU A 148 12.97 -22.45 8.12
C LEU A 148 12.19 -21.30 8.79
N SER A 149 11.47 -20.50 8.01
CA SER A 149 10.67 -19.38 8.53
C SER A 149 9.51 -19.88 9.40
N VAL A 150 8.80 -20.91 8.95
CA VAL A 150 7.69 -21.51 9.70
C VAL A 150 8.20 -22.11 11.00
N VAL A 151 9.33 -22.83 10.97
CA VAL A 151 9.94 -23.44 12.16
C VAL A 151 10.43 -22.36 13.14
N LEU A 152 11.09 -21.31 12.68
CA LEU A 152 11.55 -20.21 13.54
C LEU A 152 10.38 -19.46 14.20
N ILE A 153 9.26 -19.31 13.51
CA ILE A 153 8.07 -18.63 14.06
C ILE A 153 7.30 -19.56 15.00
N SER A 154 7.14 -20.83 14.66
CA SER A 154 6.27 -21.76 15.40
C SER A 154 6.94 -22.42 16.61
N LEU A 155 8.24 -22.75 16.53
CA LEU A 155 8.96 -23.44 17.61
C LEU A 155 9.78 -22.51 18.51
N ALA A 156 10.31 -21.40 17.99
CA ALA A 156 11.17 -20.51 18.76
C ALA A 156 10.44 -19.31 19.39
N GLY A 157 9.15 -19.11 19.10
CA GLY A 157 8.36 -17.99 19.64
C GLY A 157 8.92 -16.60 19.28
N ILE A 158 9.79 -16.53 18.27
CA ILE A 158 10.47 -15.29 17.87
C ILE A 158 9.44 -14.40 17.16
N HIS A 159 9.40 -13.13 17.55
CA HIS A 159 8.53 -12.15 16.92
C HIS A 159 8.80 -12.12 15.39
N PRO A 160 7.77 -12.24 14.53
CA PRO A 160 7.93 -12.35 13.07
C PRO A 160 8.80 -11.25 12.45
N ALA A 161 8.80 -10.05 13.04
CA ALA A 161 9.63 -8.93 12.63
C ALA A 161 11.14 -9.25 12.60
N PHE A 162 11.67 -9.98 13.59
CA PHE A 162 13.09 -10.34 13.63
C PHE A 162 13.44 -11.40 12.58
N VAL A 163 12.52 -12.33 12.30
CA VAL A 163 12.68 -13.33 11.24
C VAL A 163 12.74 -12.65 9.88
N ILE A 164 11.85 -11.69 9.62
CA ILE A 164 11.84 -10.91 8.37
C ILE A 164 13.13 -10.08 8.24
N ALA A 165 13.58 -9.41 9.30
CA ALA A 165 14.81 -8.64 9.29
C ALA A 165 16.04 -9.52 9.01
N GLY A 166 16.15 -10.68 9.66
CA GLY A 166 17.24 -11.63 9.44
C GLY A 166 17.25 -12.21 8.02
N LEU A 167 16.08 -12.52 7.47
CA LEU A 167 15.94 -12.98 6.09
C LEU A 167 16.36 -11.92 5.08
N LEU A 168 15.95 -10.67 5.28
CA LEU A 168 16.37 -9.55 4.42
C LEU A 168 17.89 -9.37 4.47
N VAL A 169 18.49 -9.37 5.65
CA VAL A 169 19.96 -9.28 5.80
C VAL A 169 20.66 -10.45 5.11
N PHE A 170 20.20 -11.68 5.31
CA PHE A 170 20.77 -12.87 4.67
C PHE A 170 20.68 -12.81 3.13
N VAL A 171 19.55 -12.37 2.60
CA VAL A 171 19.35 -12.23 1.14
C VAL A 171 20.21 -11.10 0.57
N PHE A 172 20.31 -9.95 1.23
CA PHE A 172 21.15 -8.84 0.78
C PHE A 172 22.64 -9.17 0.80
N LEU A 173 23.12 -9.85 1.86
CA LEU A 173 24.51 -10.32 1.93
C LEU A 173 24.82 -11.35 0.84
N ARG A 174 23.87 -12.21 0.48
CA ARG A 174 24.05 -13.22 -0.57
C ARG A 174 23.96 -12.63 -1.99
N LYS A 175 23.11 -11.62 -2.22
CA LYS A 175 22.96 -10.97 -3.53
C LYS A 175 24.22 -10.20 -3.97
N GLY A 176 25.10 -9.85 -3.02
CA GLY A 176 26.44 -9.32 -3.32
C GLY A 176 27.40 -10.33 -3.99
N GLY A 177 27.09 -11.63 -4.01
CA GLY A 177 27.97 -12.69 -4.51
C GLY A 177 27.60 -13.32 -5.85
N ARG A 178 26.54 -12.87 -6.54
CA ARG A 178 26.15 -13.37 -7.88
C ARG A 178 26.06 -12.21 -8.88
N ARG A 179 27.22 -11.67 -9.22
CA ARG A 179 27.48 -11.14 -10.57
C ARG A 179 28.50 -12.08 -11.21
N SER A 180 28.02 -13.00 -12.02
CA SER A 180 28.77 -13.64 -13.11
C SER A 180 27.79 -13.99 -14.20
#